data_AF-A0A667GS63-F1
#
_entry.id   AF-A0A667GS63-F1
#
_cell.length_a   1.000
_cell.length_b   1.000
_cell.length_c   1.000
_cell.angle_alpha   90.00
_cell.angle_beta   90.00
_cell.angle_gamma   90.00
#
_symmetry.space_group_name_H-M   'P 1'
#
loop_
_entity.id
_entity.type
_entity.pdbx_description
1 polymer ?
#
loop_
_entity_poly.entity_id
_entity_poly.type
_entity_poly.pdbx_seq_one_letter_code
_entity_poly.pdbx_strand_id
1 'polypeptide(L)'
;MMPQLQFRDAFWCRDFTAHTGYEVLLQRLLDGRKMCKDVEELLRQRAQAEERYGKELVQIARKAGGQTEINSLRASFDSLKQQMENVGSSHIQLALALREELRSLEEFRERQKEQRKKYEAVMDRVQKSKLSLYKKAMDSKKTYEQKCRDADDAEQAFERISTNGHQKQVEKSQNKAKQCKDSATEAERVYRQNIEQLEKVRGEWEQEHRTTCEAFQLQEFDRLTILRNALWVHCNQLSLQCVKDDELYEEVRVTLEGCSVEADIDGFIQAKSTGTEPPGEARPAGRQPLGPGPSVPKRPGPSSLSLNCQDKAHSSLLGEGPWARPQGGVRDGATPWSGPWPAASSEAEMAQCLRTQLSEGEIEAGAFLQPVWFH
;
A
#
# COMPACT_ATOMS: atom_id res chain seq x y z
N MET A 1 -4.08 20.67 -29.08
CA MET A 1 -3.86 19.44 -28.29
C MET A 1 -2.49 18.92 -28.67
N MET A 2 -1.55 18.81 -27.73
CA MET A 2 -0.24 18.20 -28.02
C MET A 2 -0.46 16.68 -28.27
N PRO A 3 0.17 16.09 -29.29
CA PRO A 3 0.02 14.66 -29.56
C PRO A 3 0.56 13.82 -28.40
N GLN A 4 -0.15 12.72 -28.08
CA GLN A 4 0.24 11.82 -27.00
C GLN A 4 1.49 11.03 -27.37
N LEU A 5 2.52 11.09 -26.52
CA LEU A 5 3.77 10.38 -26.73
C LEU A 5 3.59 8.87 -26.59
N GLN A 6 4.24 8.10 -27.46
CA GLN A 6 4.17 6.64 -27.50
C GLN A 6 5.56 6.03 -27.33
N PHE A 7 5.64 4.89 -26.63
CA PHE A 7 6.90 4.17 -26.42
C PHE A 7 7.48 3.71 -27.76
N ARG A 8 6.62 3.24 -28.68
CA ARG A 8 7.04 2.77 -30.00
C ARG A 8 7.70 3.85 -30.86
N ASP A 9 7.53 5.13 -30.53
CA ASP A 9 8.06 6.27 -31.30
C ASP A 9 9.34 6.84 -30.66
N ALA A 10 9.60 6.54 -29.38
CA ALA A 10 10.65 7.18 -28.59
C ALA A 10 11.80 6.26 -28.16
N PHE A 11 11.59 4.93 -28.10
CA PHE A 11 12.56 3.99 -27.55
C PHE A 11 13.29 3.20 -28.65
N TRP A 12 13.90 3.92 -29.60
CA TRP A 12 14.73 3.35 -30.66
C TRP A 12 16.23 3.47 -30.35
N CYS A 13 17.04 2.60 -30.95
CA CYS A 13 18.51 2.68 -30.91
C CYS A 13 19.06 3.03 -32.29
N ARG A 14 20.03 3.95 -32.34
CA ARG A 14 20.75 4.26 -33.59
C ARG A 14 21.76 3.19 -34.00
N ASP A 15 22.40 2.55 -33.02
CA ASP A 15 23.30 1.44 -33.27
C ASP A 15 22.49 0.17 -33.54
N PHE A 16 22.73 -0.45 -34.70
CA PHE A 16 22.07 -1.67 -35.14
C PHE A 16 22.23 -2.83 -34.15
N THR A 17 23.39 -2.88 -33.47
CA THR A 17 23.73 -3.94 -32.53
C THR A 17 23.20 -3.68 -31.12
N ALA A 18 22.83 -2.45 -30.81
CA ALA A 18 22.31 -2.07 -29.50
C ALA A 18 20.84 -2.48 -29.31
N HIS A 19 20.45 -2.64 -28.04
CA HIS A 19 19.08 -2.96 -27.63
C HIS A 19 18.59 -2.09 -26.46
N THR A 20 19.27 -0.98 -26.20
CA THR A 20 19.08 -0.12 -25.02
C THR A 20 17.66 0.42 -24.85
N GLY A 21 16.95 0.76 -25.93
CA GLY A 21 15.56 1.22 -25.85
C GLY A 21 14.63 0.20 -25.19
N TYR A 22 14.76 -1.07 -25.56
CA TYR A 22 14.04 -2.18 -24.93
C TYR A 22 14.50 -2.41 -23.48
N GLU A 23 15.81 -2.37 -23.21
CA GLU A 23 16.36 -2.56 -21.86
C GLU A 23 15.84 -1.52 -20.88
N VAL A 24 15.76 -0.25 -21.29
CA VAL A 24 15.20 0.85 -20.48
C VAL A 24 13.73 0.59 -20.15
N LEU A 25 12.92 0.18 -21.14
CA LEU A 25 11.51 -0.13 -20.92
C LEU A 25 11.33 -1.36 -20.02
N LEU A 26 12.12 -2.41 -20.23
CA LEU A 26 12.10 -3.60 -19.39
C LEU A 26 12.42 -3.25 -17.94
N GLN A 27 13.46 -2.45 -17.72
CA GLN A 27 13.83 -1.98 -16.38
C GLN A 27 12.69 -1.19 -15.74
N ARG A 28 12.02 -0.31 -16.48
CA ARG A 28 10.87 0.44 -15.98
C ARG A 28 9.75 -0.47 -15.48
N LEU A 29 9.43 -1.53 -16.21
CA LEU A 29 8.42 -2.53 -15.79
C LEU A 29 8.86 -3.34 -14.57
N LEU A 30 10.16 -3.64 -14.44
CA LEU A 30 10.71 -4.31 -13.24
C LEU A 30 10.60 -3.40 -12.00
N ASP A 31 10.93 -2.13 -12.14
CA ASP A 31 10.78 -1.13 -11.08
C ASP A 31 9.31 -0.93 -10.71
N GLY A 32 8.42 -0.88 -11.70
CA GLY A 32 6.98 -0.82 -11.50
C GLY A 32 6.46 -2.01 -10.70
N ARG A 33 6.96 -3.22 -10.98
CA ARG A 33 6.61 -4.43 -10.22
C ARG A 33 7.11 -4.38 -8.78
N LYS A 34 8.33 -3.85 -8.55
CA LYS A 34 8.86 -3.64 -7.21
C LYS A 34 7.97 -2.68 -6.41
N MET A 35 7.51 -1.58 -7.03
CA MET A 35 6.58 -0.66 -6.39
C MET A 35 5.27 -1.34 -5.97
N CYS A 36 4.70 -2.24 -6.80
CA CYS A 36 3.54 -3.03 -6.37
C CYS A 36 3.83 -3.86 -5.12
N LYS A 37 5.02 -4.46 -5.03
CA LYS A 37 5.43 -5.24 -3.85
C LYS A 37 5.55 -4.37 -2.60
N ASP A 38 6.05 -3.16 -2.74
CA ASP A 38 6.18 -2.21 -1.62
C ASP A 38 4.79 -1.79 -1.10
N VAL A 39 3.84 -1.53 -2.01
CA VAL A 39 2.44 -1.23 -1.64
C VAL A 39 1.76 -2.42 -0.96
N GLU A 40 1.96 -3.63 -1.46
CA GLU A 40 1.44 -4.84 -0.80
C GLU A 40 1.94 -4.99 0.63
N GLU A 41 3.23 -4.74 0.88
CA GLU A 41 3.79 -4.83 2.23
C GLU A 41 3.18 -3.78 3.16
N LEU A 42 2.99 -2.55 2.67
CA LEU A 42 2.30 -1.50 3.41
C LEU A 42 0.88 -1.94 3.81
N LEU A 43 0.08 -2.42 2.84
CA LEU A 43 -1.29 -2.87 3.11
C LEU A 43 -1.34 -4.06 4.07
N ARG A 44 -0.39 -5.01 3.93
CA ARG A 44 -0.25 -6.17 4.81
C ARG A 44 0.01 -5.75 6.26
N GLN A 45 0.94 -4.83 6.48
CA GLN A 45 1.25 -4.31 7.81
C GLN A 45 0.07 -3.53 8.39
N ARG A 46 -0.62 -2.72 7.57
CA ARG A 46 -1.83 -2.01 8.00
C ARG A 46 -2.93 -2.97 8.45
N ALA A 47 -3.25 -3.99 7.64
CA ALA A 47 -4.26 -4.99 8.00
C ALA A 47 -3.92 -5.74 9.29
N GLN A 48 -2.65 -6.07 9.53
CA GLN A 48 -2.22 -6.70 10.78
C GLN A 48 -2.39 -5.77 11.99
N ALA A 49 -2.12 -4.47 11.82
CA ALA A 49 -2.32 -3.49 12.89
C ALA A 49 -3.80 -3.35 13.25
N GLU A 50 -4.67 -3.20 12.25
CA GLU A 50 -6.13 -3.11 12.44
C GLU A 50 -6.69 -4.36 13.14
N GLU A 51 -6.26 -5.56 12.72
CA GLU A 51 -6.71 -6.79 13.36
C GLU A 51 -6.29 -6.89 14.83
N ARG A 52 -5.03 -6.53 15.14
CA ARG A 52 -4.54 -6.54 16.52
C ARG A 52 -5.32 -5.55 17.38
N TYR A 53 -5.54 -4.34 16.86
CA TYR A 53 -6.30 -3.31 17.55
C TYR A 53 -7.73 -3.76 17.84
N GLY A 54 -8.45 -4.26 16.83
CA GLY A 54 -9.81 -4.74 16.99
C GLY A 54 -9.94 -5.90 17.98
N LYS A 55 -9.00 -6.87 17.94
CA LYS A 55 -8.97 -7.98 18.91
C LYS A 55 -8.76 -7.50 20.34
N GLU A 56 -7.87 -6.52 20.55
CA GLU A 56 -7.61 -6.00 21.88
C GLU A 56 -8.82 -5.22 22.43
N LEU A 57 -9.52 -4.44 21.59
CA LEU A 57 -10.76 -3.76 21.98
C LEU A 57 -11.84 -4.75 22.44
N VAL A 58 -12.10 -5.80 21.66
CA VAL A 58 -13.05 -6.87 22.04
C VAL A 58 -12.65 -7.51 23.37
N GLN A 59 -11.35 -7.77 23.55
CA GLN A 59 -10.83 -8.34 24.79
C GLN A 59 -11.04 -7.42 26.00
N ILE A 60 -10.77 -6.11 25.85
CA ILE A 60 -10.98 -5.10 26.90
C ILE A 60 -12.46 -5.05 27.28
N ALA A 61 -13.36 -4.93 26.31
CA ALA A 61 -14.80 -4.85 26.52
C ALA A 61 -15.33 -6.06 27.32
N ARG A 62 -14.88 -7.28 26.96
CA ARG A 62 -15.31 -8.52 27.63
C ARG A 62 -14.73 -8.70 29.04
N LYS A 63 -13.54 -8.17 29.31
CA LYS A 63 -12.90 -8.22 30.64
C LYS A 63 -13.35 -7.09 31.56
N ALA A 64 -14.01 -6.07 31.03
CA ALA A 64 -14.50 -4.96 31.82
C ALA A 64 -15.53 -5.42 32.86
N GLY A 65 -15.42 -4.89 34.08
CA GLY A 65 -16.30 -5.21 35.21
C GLY A 65 -17.69 -4.58 35.11
N GLY A 66 -18.12 -3.96 36.21
CA GLY A 66 -19.39 -3.20 36.29
C GLY A 66 -20.61 -4.01 36.72
N GLN A 67 -20.44 -5.28 37.09
CA GLN A 67 -21.55 -6.14 37.54
C GLN A 67 -22.12 -5.71 38.89
N THR A 68 -21.38 -4.89 39.66
CA THR A 68 -21.82 -4.34 40.95
C THR A 68 -22.70 -3.11 40.78
N GLU A 69 -22.62 -2.43 39.64
CA GLU A 69 -23.43 -1.24 39.39
C GLU A 69 -24.89 -1.64 39.16
N ILE A 70 -25.80 -0.67 39.31
CA ILE A 70 -27.25 -0.89 39.16
C ILE A 70 -27.91 0.21 38.31
N ASN A 71 -29.19 0.01 38.00
CA ASN A 71 -30.08 0.99 37.40
C ASN A 71 -29.54 1.63 36.10
N SER A 72 -29.81 2.92 35.85
CA SER A 72 -29.57 3.58 34.57
C SER A 72 -28.08 3.80 34.29
N LEU A 73 -27.26 4.01 35.33
CA LEU A 73 -25.80 4.07 35.17
C LEU A 73 -25.22 2.72 34.72
N ARG A 74 -25.72 1.61 35.25
CA ARG A 74 -25.31 0.29 34.76
C ARG A 74 -25.67 0.08 33.30
N ALA A 75 -26.90 0.42 32.91
CA ALA A 75 -27.32 0.31 31.51
C ALA A 75 -26.39 1.11 30.57
N SER A 76 -25.99 2.31 30.99
CA SER A 76 -25.04 3.16 30.25
C SER A 76 -23.64 2.53 30.14
N PHE A 77 -23.13 1.95 31.24
CA PHE A 77 -21.84 1.28 31.24
C PHE A 77 -21.84 -0.02 30.40
N ASP A 78 -22.94 -0.77 30.44
CA ASP A 78 -23.12 -1.96 29.60
C ASP A 78 -23.21 -1.57 28.11
N SER A 79 -23.87 -0.44 27.77
CA SER A 79 -23.88 0.13 26.42
C SER A 79 -22.47 0.49 25.93
N LEU A 80 -21.66 1.16 26.75
CA LEU A 80 -20.26 1.48 26.41
C LEU A 80 -19.44 0.21 26.10
N LYS A 81 -19.56 -0.84 26.92
CA LYS A 81 -18.86 -2.11 26.67
C LYS A 81 -19.32 -2.75 25.36
N GLN A 82 -20.62 -2.75 25.09
CA GLN A 82 -21.18 -3.30 23.86
C GLN A 82 -20.66 -2.55 22.63
N GLN A 83 -20.66 -1.23 22.64
CA GLN A 83 -20.18 -0.44 21.51
C GLN A 83 -18.67 -0.56 21.31
N MET A 84 -17.89 -0.67 22.39
CA MET A 84 -16.45 -0.99 22.29
C MET A 84 -16.21 -2.36 21.63
N GLU A 85 -17.03 -3.37 21.93
CA GLU A 85 -16.96 -4.67 21.25
C GLU A 85 -17.35 -4.57 19.77
N ASN A 86 -18.35 -3.75 19.44
CA ASN A 86 -18.77 -3.49 18.06
C ASN A 86 -17.67 -2.78 17.26
N VAL A 87 -17.04 -1.74 17.81
CA VAL A 87 -15.88 -1.06 17.21
C VAL A 87 -14.73 -2.04 17.01
N GLY A 88 -14.40 -2.84 18.03
CA GLY A 88 -13.37 -3.87 17.88
C GLY A 88 -13.67 -4.87 16.76
N SER A 89 -14.94 -5.27 16.63
CA SER A 89 -15.40 -6.15 15.55
C SER A 89 -15.34 -5.49 14.17
N SER A 90 -15.68 -4.21 14.03
CA SER A 90 -15.58 -3.49 12.75
C SER A 90 -14.13 -3.33 12.30
N HIS A 91 -13.18 -3.07 13.21
CA HIS A 91 -11.75 -3.03 12.87
C HIS A 91 -11.22 -4.41 12.41
N ILE A 92 -11.71 -5.51 12.99
CA ILE A 92 -11.39 -6.87 12.51
C ILE A 92 -11.94 -7.07 11.09
N GLN A 93 -13.16 -6.59 10.80
CA GLN A 93 -13.74 -6.66 9.45
C GLN A 93 -12.97 -5.80 8.44
N LEU A 94 -12.56 -4.58 8.83
CA LEU A 94 -11.70 -3.73 8.01
C LEU A 94 -10.39 -4.45 7.66
N ALA A 95 -9.74 -5.10 8.62
CA ALA A 95 -8.54 -5.88 8.38
C ALA A 95 -8.75 -7.01 7.35
N LEU A 96 -9.93 -7.63 7.31
CA LEU A 96 -10.29 -8.63 6.30
C LEU A 96 -10.49 -7.99 4.91
N ALA A 97 -11.17 -6.84 4.84
CA ALA A 97 -11.33 -6.11 3.58
C ALA A 97 -9.97 -5.70 2.98
N LEU A 98 -9.07 -5.18 3.82
CA LEU A 98 -7.70 -4.83 3.42
C LEU A 98 -6.89 -6.03 2.89
N ARG A 99 -7.13 -7.24 3.42
CA ARG A 99 -6.50 -8.47 2.92
C ARG A 99 -7.03 -8.89 1.55
N GLU A 100 -8.29 -8.61 1.27
CA GLU A 100 -8.87 -8.87 -0.04
C GLU A 100 -8.29 -7.91 -1.10
N GLU A 101 -8.14 -6.63 -0.78
CA GLU A 101 -7.43 -5.67 -1.64
C GLU A 101 -6.00 -6.13 -1.93
N LEU A 102 -5.27 -6.53 -0.88
CA LEU A 102 -3.93 -7.08 -0.99
C LEU A 102 -3.88 -8.26 -1.97
N ARG A 103 -4.82 -9.20 -1.86
CA ARG A 103 -4.90 -10.37 -2.74
C ARG A 103 -5.09 -9.96 -4.21
N SER A 104 -5.99 -9.01 -4.47
CA SER A 104 -6.21 -8.50 -5.84
C SER A 104 -4.95 -7.87 -6.45
N LEU A 105 -4.16 -7.17 -5.64
CA LEU A 105 -2.91 -6.54 -6.08
C LEU A 105 -1.80 -7.58 -6.34
N GLU A 106 -1.71 -8.61 -5.50
CA GLU A 106 -0.80 -9.75 -5.69
C GLU A 106 -1.10 -10.51 -6.99
N GLU A 107 -2.38 -10.77 -7.27
CA GLU A 107 -2.81 -11.40 -8.52
C GLU A 107 -2.46 -10.56 -9.74
N PHE A 108 -2.75 -9.26 -9.71
CA PHE A 108 -2.38 -8.34 -10.78
C PHE A 108 -0.86 -8.38 -11.04
N ARG A 109 -0.06 -8.30 -9.98
CA ARG A 109 1.42 -8.30 -10.07
C ARG A 109 1.94 -9.58 -10.72
N GLU A 110 1.40 -10.74 -10.37
CA GLU A 110 1.82 -12.01 -10.99
C GLU A 110 1.36 -12.14 -12.44
N ARG A 111 0.13 -11.72 -12.78
CA ARG A 111 -0.35 -11.67 -14.17
C ARG A 111 0.54 -10.76 -15.04
N GLN A 112 0.88 -9.57 -14.54
CA GLN A 112 1.74 -8.63 -15.27
C GLN A 112 3.13 -9.23 -15.53
N LYS A 113 3.72 -9.90 -14.54
CA LYS A 113 5.00 -10.62 -14.68
C LYS A 113 4.95 -11.69 -15.76
N GLU A 114 3.90 -12.51 -15.77
CA GLU A 114 3.75 -13.58 -16.77
C GLU A 114 3.63 -13.03 -18.19
N GLN A 115 2.85 -11.96 -18.39
CA GLN A 115 2.72 -11.33 -19.70
C GLN A 115 4.05 -10.72 -20.16
N ARG A 116 4.73 -9.96 -19.28
CA ARG A 116 6.04 -9.38 -19.59
C ARG A 116 7.07 -10.44 -20.01
N LYS A 117 7.13 -11.58 -19.31
CA LYS A 117 8.05 -12.68 -19.65
C LYS A 117 7.84 -13.24 -21.06
N LYS A 118 6.61 -13.22 -21.59
CA LYS A 118 6.35 -13.67 -22.97
C LYS A 118 7.03 -12.74 -23.98
N TYR A 119 6.88 -11.43 -23.81
CA TYR A 119 7.55 -10.44 -24.65
C TYR A 119 9.06 -10.49 -24.48
N GLU A 120 9.58 -10.69 -23.26
CA GLU A 120 11.01 -10.86 -23.01
C GLU A 120 11.61 -12.02 -23.83
N ALA A 121 10.94 -13.18 -23.84
CA ALA A 121 11.39 -14.34 -24.59
C ALA A 121 11.36 -14.13 -26.11
N VAL A 122 10.33 -13.45 -26.62
CA VAL A 122 10.21 -13.13 -28.06
C VAL A 122 11.29 -12.13 -28.47
N MET A 123 11.46 -11.05 -27.71
CA MET A 123 12.47 -10.01 -27.98
C MET A 123 13.90 -10.54 -27.93
N ASP A 124 14.24 -11.40 -26.95
CA ASP A 124 15.55 -12.05 -26.88
C ASP A 124 15.82 -12.91 -28.12
N ARG A 125 14.83 -13.68 -28.58
CA ARG A 125 14.93 -14.51 -29.79
C ARG A 125 15.15 -13.66 -31.05
N VAL A 126 14.34 -12.62 -31.27
CA VAL A 126 14.47 -11.80 -32.49
C VAL A 126 15.75 -10.97 -32.48
N GLN A 127 16.20 -10.48 -31.32
CA GLN A 127 17.46 -9.76 -31.19
C GLN A 127 18.66 -10.67 -31.48
N LYS A 128 18.69 -11.90 -30.94
CA LYS A 128 19.75 -12.88 -31.24
C LYS A 128 19.82 -13.22 -32.72
N SER A 129 18.67 -13.42 -33.36
CA SER A 129 18.57 -13.68 -34.81
C SER A 129 19.14 -12.50 -35.62
N LYS A 130 18.73 -11.27 -35.29
CA LYS A 130 19.21 -10.02 -35.90
C LYS A 130 20.73 -9.89 -35.82
N LEU A 131 21.31 -10.09 -34.63
CA LEU A 131 22.77 -9.98 -34.42
C LEU A 131 23.55 -11.08 -35.16
N SER A 132 23.02 -12.30 -35.19
CA SER A 132 23.64 -13.43 -35.90
C SER A 132 23.72 -13.17 -37.40
N LEU A 133 22.62 -12.76 -38.02
CA LEU A 133 22.58 -12.45 -39.45
C LEU A 133 23.40 -11.20 -39.80
N TYR A 134 23.44 -10.21 -38.91
CA TYR A 134 24.30 -9.05 -39.07
C TYR A 134 25.77 -9.44 -39.13
N LYS A 135 26.24 -10.28 -38.19
CA LYS A 135 27.60 -10.80 -38.20
C LYS A 135 27.92 -11.54 -39.49
N LYS A 136 27.01 -12.43 -39.94
CA LYS A 136 27.16 -13.18 -41.19
C LYS A 136 27.27 -12.26 -42.43
N ALA A 137 26.46 -11.19 -42.47
CA ALA A 137 26.53 -10.18 -43.52
C ALA A 137 27.86 -9.42 -43.50
N MET A 138 28.37 -9.05 -42.32
CA MET A 138 29.66 -8.37 -42.19
C MET A 138 30.85 -9.27 -42.58
N ASP A 139 30.82 -10.55 -42.20
CA ASP A 139 31.87 -11.51 -42.54
C ASP A 139 31.90 -11.80 -44.06
N SER A 140 30.72 -11.93 -44.69
CA SER A 140 30.62 -12.10 -46.14
C SER A 140 31.00 -10.83 -46.91
N LYS A 141 30.69 -9.64 -46.39
CA LYS A 141 31.18 -8.36 -46.94
C LYS A 141 32.71 -8.33 -46.98
N LYS A 142 33.36 -8.62 -45.84
CA LYS A 142 34.83 -8.65 -45.74
C LYS A 142 35.46 -9.66 -46.70
N THR A 143 34.81 -10.82 -46.85
CA THR A 143 35.25 -11.86 -47.79
C THR A 143 35.14 -11.38 -49.24
N TYR A 144 34.01 -10.78 -49.62
CA TYR A 144 33.80 -10.19 -50.93
C TYR A 144 34.84 -9.10 -51.24
N GLU A 145 35.07 -8.16 -50.31
CA GLU A 145 36.08 -7.10 -50.45
C GLU A 145 37.51 -7.65 -50.60
N GLN A 146 37.82 -8.78 -49.97
CA GLN A 146 39.11 -9.46 -50.18
C GLN A 146 39.17 -10.09 -51.58
N LYS A 147 38.11 -10.75 -52.04
CA LYS A 147 38.07 -11.38 -53.36
C LYS A 147 38.12 -10.38 -54.51
N CYS A 148 37.54 -9.19 -54.35
CA CYS A 148 37.71 -8.09 -55.29
C CYS A 148 39.18 -7.68 -55.41
N ARG A 149 39.86 -7.47 -54.28
CA ARG A 149 41.30 -7.13 -54.26
C ARG A 149 42.14 -8.22 -54.92
N ASP A 150 41.89 -9.49 -54.60
CA ASP A 150 42.58 -10.62 -55.22
C ASP A 150 42.38 -10.67 -56.76
N ALA A 151 41.18 -10.29 -57.24
CA ALA A 151 40.86 -10.21 -58.66
C ALA A 151 41.58 -9.04 -59.35
N ASP A 152 41.57 -7.85 -58.75
CA ASP A 152 42.27 -6.67 -59.26
C ASP A 152 43.78 -6.92 -59.36
N ASP A 153 44.38 -7.54 -58.33
CA ASP A 153 45.79 -7.91 -58.33
C ASP A 153 46.14 -8.94 -59.43
N ALA A 154 45.25 -9.91 -59.65
CA ALA A 154 45.43 -10.93 -60.69
C ALA A 154 45.26 -10.36 -62.11
N GLU A 155 44.32 -9.41 -62.31
CA GLU A 155 44.11 -8.68 -63.55
C GLU A 155 45.34 -7.82 -63.89
N GLN A 156 45.84 -7.03 -62.93
CA GLN A 156 47.08 -6.25 -63.11
C GLN A 156 48.29 -7.13 -63.41
N ALA A 157 48.42 -8.29 -62.75
CA ALA A 157 49.50 -9.24 -63.04
C ALA A 157 49.38 -9.80 -64.46
N PHE A 158 48.16 -10.10 -64.94
CA PHE A 158 47.91 -10.52 -66.30
C PHE A 158 48.28 -9.44 -67.32
N GLU A 159 47.89 -8.18 -67.12
CA GLU A 159 48.26 -7.06 -68.01
C GLU A 159 49.78 -6.90 -68.16
N ARG A 160 50.52 -7.01 -67.04
CA ARG A 160 51.99 -6.94 -67.05
C ARG A 160 52.63 -8.13 -67.77
N ILE A 161 52.09 -9.33 -67.62
CA ILE A 161 52.62 -10.54 -68.28
C ILE A 161 52.19 -10.60 -69.75
N SER A 162 51.04 -10.05 -70.10
CA SER A 162 50.49 -10.09 -71.46
C SER A 162 51.29 -9.26 -72.46
N THR A 163 52.02 -8.24 -72.01
CA THR A 163 52.84 -7.37 -72.88
C THR A 163 54.15 -8.01 -73.32
N ASN A 164 54.84 -8.75 -72.42
CA ASN A 164 56.20 -9.28 -72.68
C ASN A 164 56.39 -10.78 -72.33
N GLY A 165 55.35 -11.49 -71.89
CA GLY A 165 55.43 -12.86 -71.40
C GLY A 165 55.38 -13.92 -72.48
N HIS A 166 55.93 -15.11 -72.19
CA HIS A 166 55.84 -16.25 -73.10
C HIS A 166 54.42 -16.84 -73.11
N GLN A 167 53.94 -17.38 -74.25
CA GLN A 167 52.55 -17.82 -74.48
C GLN A 167 51.94 -18.63 -73.31
N LYS A 168 52.65 -19.66 -72.81
CA LYS A 168 52.21 -20.49 -71.68
C LYS A 168 52.04 -19.71 -70.37
N GLN A 169 52.87 -18.68 -70.15
CA GLN A 169 52.82 -17.85 -68.95
C GLN A 169 51.65 -16.86 -69.01
N VAL A 170 51.37 -16.32 -70.21
CA VAL A 170 50.20 -15.47 -70.48
C VAL A 170 48.91 -16.27 -70.23
N GLU A 171 48.78 -17.47 -70.80
CA GLU A 171 47.61 -18.35 -70.60
C GLU A 171 47.39 -18.69 -69.12
N LYS A 172 48.46 -19.03 -68.38
CA LYS A 172 48.37 -19.31 -66.95
C LYS A 172 47.89 -18.10 -66.15
N SER A 173 48.41 -16.91 -66.46
CA SER A 173 48.02 -15.67 -65.78
C SER A 173 46.59 -15.28 -66.12
N GLN A 174 46.16 -15.46 -67.37
CA GLN A 174 44.78 -15.23 -67.82
C GLN A 174 43.80 -16.12 -67.07
N ASN A 175 44.11 -17.42 -66.97
CA ASN A 175 43.28 -18.38 -66.26
C ASN A 175 43.17 -18.03 -64.77
N LYS A 176 44.26 -17.55 -64.15
CA LYS A 176 44.25 -17.09 -62.76
C LYS A 176 43.40 -15.83 -62.57
N ALA A 177 43.53 -14.84 -63.45
CA ALA A 177 42.70 -13.63 -63.42
C ALA A 177 41.21 -13.97 -63.54
N LYS A 178 40.85 -14.83 -64.52
CA LYS A 178 39.49 -15.32 -64.68
C LYS A 178 38.98 -16.05 -63.43
N GLN A 179 39.78 -16.94 -62.84
CA GLN A 179 39.39 -17.67 -61.63
C GLN A 179 39.15 -16.73 -60.43
N CYS A 180 40.00 -15.72 -60.24
CA CYS A 180 39.82 -14.74 -59.17
C CYS A 180 38.55 -13.91 -59.39
N LYS A 181 38.25 -13.53 -60.64
CA LYS A 181 37.02 -12.82 -61.01
C LYS A 181 35.76 -13.66 -60.77
N ASP A 182 35.78 -14.94 -61.16
CA ASP A 182 34.68 -15.87 -60.88
C ASP A 182 34.48 -16.04 -59.36
N SER A 183 35.56 -16.15 -58.59
CA SER A 183 35.50 -16.21 -57.12
C SER A 183 34.97 -14.93 -56.47
N ALA A 184 35.28 -13.75 -57.01
CA ALA A 184 34.74 -12.48 -56.55
C ALA A 184 33.23 -12.39 -56.83
N THR A 185 32.80 -12.85 -58.02
CA THR A 185 31.39 -12.89 -58.42
C THR A 185 30.56 -13.81 -57.52
N GLU A 186 31.10 -14.99 -57.16
CA GLU A 186 30.43 -15.90 -56.22
C GLU A 186 30.37 -15.32 -54.80
N ALA A 187 31.45 -14.67 -54.34
CA ALA A 187 31.45 -13.98 -53.04
C ALA A 187 30.43 -12.83 -53.00
N GLU A 188 30.27 -12.09 -54.10
CA GLU A 188 29.24 -11.06 -54.24
C GLU A 188 27.83 -11.64 -54.10
N ARG A 189 27.56 -12.76 -54.80
CA ARG A 189 26.28 -13.45 -54.74
C ARG A 189 25.93 -13.87 -53.31
N VAL A 190 26.89 -14.42 -52.58
CA VAL A 190 26.73 -14.81 -51.16
C VAL A 190 26.51 -13.58 -50.27
N TYR A 191 27.27 -12.51 -50.47
CA TYR A 191 27.09 -11.27 -49.70
C TYR A 191 25.70 -10.67 -49.92
N ARG A 192 25.26 -10.57 -51.18
CA ARG A 192 23.92 -10.07 -51.55
C ARG A 192 22.81 -10.89 -50.89
N GLN A 193 22.93 -12.22 -50.94
CA GLN A 193 21.97 -13.12 -50.29
C GLN A 193 21.93 -12.91 -48.76
N ASN A 194 23.08 -12.70 -48.11
CA ASN A 194 23.11 -12.43 -46.67
C ASN A 194 22.53 -11.06 -46.31
N ILE A 195 22.68 -10.05 -47.18
CA ILE A 195 22.02 -8.74 -47.01
C ILE A 195 20.51 -8.88 -47.12
N GLU A 196 19.98 -9.60 -48.12
CA GLU A 196 18.54 -9.85 -48.25
C GLU A 196 17.96 -10.55 -47.00
N GLN A 197 18.70 -11.51 -46.44
CA GLN A 197 18.32 -12.17 -45.17
C GLN A 197 18.36 -11.21 -43.98
N LEU A 198 19.38 -10.33 -43.91
CA LEU A 198 19.51 -9.33 -42.86
C LEU A 198 18.37 -8.30 -42.90
N GLU A 199 18.00 -7.84 -44.10
CA GLU A 199 16.89 -6.90 -44.30
C GLU A 199 15.55 -7.49 -43.82
N LYS A 200 15.31 -8.77 -44.12
CA LYS A 200 14.13 -9.49 -43.65
C LYS A 200 14.07 -9.56 -42.12
N VAL A 201 15.15 -9.99 -41.46
CA VAL A 201 15.16 -10.10 -39.99
C VAL A 201 15.13 -8.71 -39.31
N ARG A 202 15.66 -7.67 -39.96
CA ARG A 202 15.53 -6.29 -39.46
C ARG A 202 14.06 -5.87 -39.43
N GLY A 203 13.31 -6.10 -40.51
CA GLY A 203 11.88 -5.81 -40.56
C GLY A 203 11.07 -6.58 -39.52
N GLU A 204 11.37 -7.88 -39.33
CA GLU A 204 10.76 -8.69 -38.27
C GLU A 204 11.05 -8.13 -36.87
N TRP A 205 12.31 -7.76 -36.59
CA TRP A 205 12.70 -7.15 -35.32
C TRP A 205 12.04 -5.78 -35.09
N GLU A 206 11.98 -4.92 -36.11
CA GLU A 206 11.34 -3.60 -36.01
C GLU A 206 9.86 -3.72 -35.67
N GLN A 207 9.15 -4.65 -36.31
CA GLN A 207 7.74 -4.91 -36.04
C GLN A 207 7.54 -5.44 -34.62
N GLU A 208 8.34 -6.42 -34.20
CA GLU A 208 8.25 -6.99 -32.86
C GLU A 208 8.58 -5.98 -31.76
N HIS A 209 9.57 -5.10 -32.01
CA HIS A 209 9.93 -4.02 -31.11
C HIS A 209 8.78 -3.02 -30.92
N ARG A 210 8.08 -2.63 -31.99
CA ARG A 210 6.89 -1.76 -31.91
C ARG A 210 5.78 -2.41 -31.09
N THR A 211 5.45 -3.66 -31.39
CA THR A 211 4.42 -4.43 -30.68
C THR A 211 4.77 -4.54 -29.19
N THR A 212 6.03 -4.81 -28.86
CA THR A 212 6.50 -4.90 -27.46
C THR A 212 6.40 -3.54 -26.76
N CYS A 213 6.79 -2.45 -27.43
CA CYS A 213 6.67 -1.11 -26.86
C CYS A 213 5.21 -0.74 -26.53
N GLU A 214 4.27 -1.03 -27.43
CA GLU A 214 2.84 -0.81 -27.21
C GLU A 214 2.32 -1.64 -26.03
N ALA A 215 2.68 -2.93 -25.98
CA ALA A 215 2.31 -3.80 -24.88
C ALA A 215 2.89 -3.33 -23.53
N PHE A 216 4.14 -2.87 -23.50
CA PHE A 216 4.77 -2.35 -22.29
C PHE A 216 4.15 -1.02 -21.85
N GLN A 217 3.78 -0.15 -22.79
CA GLN A 217 3.08 1.08 -22.47
C GLN A 217 1.70 0.81 -21.87
N LEU A 218 0.95 -0.15 -22.42
CA LEU A 218 -0.32 -0.59 -21.86
C LEU A 218 -0.15 -1.18 -20.45
N GLN A 219 0.83 -2.06 -20.25
CA GLN A 219 1.12 -2.61 -18.92
C GLN A 219 1.45 -1.53 -17.89
N GLU A 220 2.16 -0.47 -18.28
CA GLU A 220 2.48 0.64 -17.39
C GLU A 220 1.27 1.53 -17.11
N PHE A 221 0.42 1.76 -18.12
CA PHE A 221 -0.86 2.44 -17.96
C PHE A 221 -1.77 1.69 -16.96
N ASP A 222 -1.93 0.39 -17.13
CA ASP A 222 -2.73 -0.46 -16.23
C ASP A 222 -2.18 -0.41 -14.81
N ARG A 223 -0.85 -0.52 -14.65
CA ARG A 223 -0.19 -0.45 -13.34
C ARG A 223 -0.47 0.86 -12.62
N LEU A 224 -0.32 1.99 -13.33
CA LEU A 224 -0.57 3.32 -12.77
C LEU A 224 -2.04 3.45 -12.34
N THR A 225 -2.96 3.00 -13.18
CA THR A 225 -4.40 3.06 -12.92
C THR A 225 -4.79 2.21 -11.72
N ILE A 226 -4.34 0.96 -11.68
CA ILE A 226 -4.67 0.01 -10.61
C ILE A 226 -4.09 0.48 -9.27
N LEU A 227 -2.83 0.91 -9.23
CA LEU A 227 -2.25 1.40 -7.98
C LEU A 227 -2.94 2.66 -7.47
N ARG A 228 -3.22 3.62 -8.36
CA ARG A 228 -3.97 4.83 -7.99
C ARG A 228 -5.33 4.47 -7.39
N ASN A 229 -6.07 3.58 -8.04
CA ASN A 229 -7.39 3.17 -7.60
C ASN A 229 -7.32 2.38 -6.28
N ALA A 230 -6.35 1.49 -6.11
CA ALA A 230 -6.16 0.75 -4.86
C ALA A 230 -5.87 1.70 -3.68
N LEU A 231 -4.99 2.68 -3.87
CA LEU A 231 -4.71 3.69 -2.84
C LEU A 231 -5.94 4.53 -2.49
N TRP A 232 -6.76 4.86 -3.49
CA TRP A 232 -8.02 5.58 -3.29
C TRP A 232 -9.02 4.77 -2.46
N VAL A 233 -9.29 3.52 -2.85
CA VAL A 233 -10.22 2.64 -2.11
C VAL A 233 -9.72 2.42 -0.69
N HIS A 234 -8.41 2.21 -0.51
CA HIS A 234 -7.80 2.09 0.81
C HIS A 234 -8.12 3.29 1.71
N CYS A 235 -7.93 4.52 1.21
CA CYS A 235 -8.24 5.74 1.97
C CYS A 235 -9.73 5.85 2.31
N ASN A 236 -10.60 5.46 1.38
CA ASN A 236 -12.05 5.48 1.60
C ASN A 236 -12.49 4.50 2.68
N GLN A 237 -11.90 3.30 2.72
CA GLN A 237 -12.19 2.32 3.77
C GLN A 237 -11.81 2.83 5.15
N LEU A 238 -10.66 3.50 5.28
CA LEU A 238 -10.24 4.10 6.54
C LEU A 238 -11.17 5.25 6.96
N SER A 239 -11.56 6.09 6.02
CA SER A 239 -12.49 7.20 6.28
C SER A 239 -13.86 6.70 6.71
N LEU A 240 -14.36 5.64 6.07
CA LEU A 240 -15.60 4.98 6.46
C LEU A 240 -15.53 4.38 7.87
N GLN A 241 -14.37 3.85 8.27
CA GLN A 241 -14.18 3.33 9.62
C GLN A 241 -14.33 4.43 10.68
N CYS A 242 -13.76 5.61 10.44
CA CYS A 242 -13.90 6.76 11.34
C CYS A 242 -15.36 7.18 11.54
N VAL A 243 -16.16 7.18 10.47
CA VAL A 243 -17.59 7.51 10.55
C VAL A 243 -18.37 6.46 11.34
N LYS A 244 -18.09 5.17 11.12
CA LYS A 244 -18.72 4.08 11.86
C LYS A 244 -18.40 4.14 13.36
N ASP A 245 -17.15 4.44 13.71
CA ASP A 245 -16.76 4.57 15.12
C ASP A 245 -17.48 5.74 15.79
N ASP A 246 -17.63 6.88 15.09
CA ASP A 246 -18.38 8.04 15.57
C ASP A 246 -19.85 7.69 15.85
N GLU A 247 -20.50 6.99 14.93
CA GLU A 247 -21.89 6.52 15.07
C GLU A 247 -22.07 5.59 16.28
N LEU A 248 -21.18 4.60 16.46
CA LEU A 248 -21.27 3.66 17.58
C LEU A 248 -21.10 4.35 18.93
N TYR A 249 -20.21 5.33 19.04
CA TYR A 249 -20.04 6.09 20.29
C TYR A 249 -21.13 7.15 20.51
N GLU A 250 -21.81 7.61 19.47
CA GLU A 250 -23.03 8.41 19.61
C GLU A 250 -24.15 7.62 20.30
N GLU A 251 -24.31 6.33 20.00
CA GLU A 251 -25.29 5.47 20.69
C GLU A 251 -25.03 5.38 22.21
N VAL A 252 -23.76 5.39 22.62
CA VAL A 252 -23.37 5.45 24.04
C VAL A 252 -23.79 6.78 24.67
N ARG A 253 -23.57 7.91 23.97
CA ARG A 253 -23.95 9.24 24.45
C ARG A 253 -25.46 9.36 24.60
N VAL A 254 -26.23 8.89 23.63
CA VAL A 254 -27.70 8.82 23.71
C VAL A 254 -28.16 7.95 24.89
N THR A 255 -27.47 6.83 25.16
CA THR A 255 -27.79 6.00 26.34
C THR A 255 -27.54 6.76 27.64
N LEU A 256 -26.42 7.48 27.72
CA LEU A 256 -26.03 8.28 28.90
C LEU A 256 -27.00 9.43 29.17
N GLU A 257 -27.61 10.04 28.15
CA GLU A 257 -28.64 11.06 28.32
C GLU A 257 -29.87 10.55 29.09
N GLY A 258 -30.13 9.23 29.05
CA GLY A 258 -31.17 8.57 29.83
C GLY A 258 -30.78 8.25 31.28
N CYS A 259 -29.54 8.53 31.71
CA CYS A 259 -29.06 8.26 33.06
C CYS A 259 -29.61 9.32 34.04
N SER A 260 -30.37 8.89 35.05
CA SER A 260 -30.91 9.78 36.09
C SER A 260 -30.35 9.42 37.46
N VAL A 261 -29.62 10.37 38.05
CA VAL A 261 -29.01 10.21 39.37
C VAL A 261 -30.09 10.06 40.44
N GLU A 262 -31.15 10.86 40.38
CA GLU A 262 -32.27 10.79 41.32
C GLU A 262 -32.98 9.44 41.25
N ALA A 263 -33.33 8.98 40.03
CA ALA A 263 -34.00 7.70 39.85
C ALA A 263 -33.12 6.52 40.29
N ASP A 264 -31.80 6.60 40.06
CA ASP A 264 -30.87 5.55 40.48
C ASP A 264 -30.74 5.48 42.02
N ILE A 265 -30.68 6.64 42.71
CA ILE A 265 -30.68 6.72 44.18
C ILE A 265 -32.00 6.18 44.75
N ASP A 266 -33.14 6.61 44.21
CA ASP A 266 -34.45 6.14 44.64
C ASP A 266 -34.59 4.63 44.42
N GLY A 267 -34.13 4.12 43.27
CA GLY A 267 -34.09 2.70 42.96
C GLY A 267 -33.24 1.91 43.96
N PHE A 268 -32.09 2.45 44.38
CA PHE A 268 -31.27 1.82 45.42
C PHE A 268 -31.98 1.80 46.78
N ILE A 269 -32.52 2.94 47.23
CA ILE A 269 -33.24 3.04 48.52
C ILE A 269 -34.40 2.05 48.56
N GLN A 270 -35.20 1.99 47.48
CA GLN A 270 -36.31 1.04 47.37
C GLN A 270 -35.83 -0.42 47.45
N ALA A 271 -34.71 -0.75 46.79
CA ALA A 271 -34.19 -2.11 46.76
C ALA A 271 -33.47 -2.54 48.05
N LYS A 272 -32.94 -1.61 48.85
CA LYS A 272 -32.05 -1.88 49.99
C LYS A 272 -32.48 -1.27 51.32
N SER A 273 -33.67 -0.67 51.41
CA SER A 273 -34.19 -0.13 52.67
C SER A 273 -34.27 -1.21 53.76
N THR A 274 -33.85 -0.86 54.98
CA THR A 274 -33.79 -1.77 56.14
C THR A 274 -34.76 -1.38 57.27
N GLY A 275 -35.60 -0.37 57.02
CA GLY A 275 -36.52 0.19 58.00
C GLY A 275 -36.54 1.72 57.93
N THR A 276 -37.67 2.31 58.30
CA THR A 276 -37.88 3.76 58.33
C THR A 276 -37.86 4.33 59.74
N GLU A 277 -37.84 3.47 60.76
CA GLU A 277 -37.84 3.86 62.17
C GLU A 277 -36.44 3.69 62.78
N PRO A 278 -35.92 4.71 63.50
CA PRO A 278 -34.68 4.57 64.24
C PRO A 278 -34.85 3.60 65.42
N PRO A 279 -33.76 2.97 65.92
CA PRO A 279 -33.82 2.14 67.12
C PRO A 279 -34.44 2.90 68.30
N GLY A 280 -35.40 2.27 68.99
CA GLY A 280 -36.09 2.87 70.13
C GLY A 280 -35.15 3.24 71.28
N GLU A 281 -35.54 4.24 72.07
CA GLU A 281 -34.77 4.68 73.24
C GLU A 281 -34.49 3.52 74.20
N ALA A 282 -33.22 3.29 74.53
CA ALA A 282 -32.80 2.24 75.45
C ALA A 282 -33.28 2.55 76.87
N ARG A 283 -34.44 2.00 77.27
CA ARG A 283 -34.88 2.05 78.67
C ARG A 283 -34.10 1.03 79.50
N PRO A 284 -33.49 1.42 80.63
CA PRO A 284 -32.89 0.45 81.54
C PRO A 284 -33.96 -0.49 82.09
N ALA A 285 -33.71 -1.79 82.00
CA ALA A 285 -34.62 -2.83 82.49
C ALA A 285 -35.04 -2.53 83.94
N GLY A 286 -36.35 -2.46 84.18
CA GLY A 286 -36.91 -2.15 85.49
C GLY A 286 -36.35 -3.08 86.56
N ARG A 287 -35.79 -2.51 87.63
CA ARG A 287 -35.44 -3.26 88.84
C ARG A 287 -36.73 -3.86 89.42
N GLN A 288 -36.83 -5.18 89.47
CA GLN A 288 -37.77 -5.83 90.38
C GLN A 288 -37.35 -5.46 91.82
N PRO A 289 -38.28 -5.11 92.73
CA PRO A 289 -37.93 -4.77 94.10
C PRO A 289 -37.53 -6.04 94.87
N LEU A 290 -36.23 -6.21 95.11
CA LEU A 290 -35.74 -7.15 96.12
C LEU A 290 -35.98 -6.52 97.50
N GLY A 291 -36.64 -7.27 98.39
CA GLY A 291 -36.90 -6.90 99.78
C GLY A 291 -35.61 -6.68 100.60
N PRO A 292 -35.72 -6.08 101.80
CA PRO A 292 -34.58 -5.51 102.51
C PRO A 292 -33.73 -6.60 103.18
N GLY A 293 -32.44 -6.63 102.84
CA GLY A 293 -31.41 -7.45 103.48
C GLY A 293 -30.08 -6.71 103.48
N PRO A 294 -29.19 -6.96 104.46
CA PRO A 294 -28.54 -5.89 105.21
C PRO A 294 -27.26 -5.33 104.59
N SER A 295 -26.95 -4.13 105.07
CA SER A 295 -25.79 -3.27 104.82
C SER A 295 -24.41 -3.93 105.03
N VAL A 296 -23.40 -3.38 104.33
CA VAL A 296 -21.97 -3.12 104.69
C VAL A 296 -21.05 -3.51 103.50
N PRO A 297 -19.86 -2.90 103.26
CA PRO A 297 -19.32 -1.56 103.54
C PRO A 297 -18.85 -0.79 102.27
N LYS A 298 -18.58 0.51 102.43
CA LYS A 298 -17.85 1.37 101.47
C LYS A 298 -16.43 0.85 101.18
N ARG A 299 -16.04 0.82 99.90
CA ARG A 299 -14.62 0.81 99.45
C ARG A 299 -14.28 2.12 98.71
N PRO A 300 -12.99 2.54 98.72
CA PRO A 300 -12.56 3.88 98.32
C PRO A 300 -12.58 4.06 96.80
N GLY A 301 -12.75 5.31 96.37
CA GLY A 301 -12.89 5.71 94.98
C GLY A 301 -11.62 5.48 94.14
N PRO A 302 -11.76 5.34 92.80
CA PRO A 302 -10.64 5.38 91.89
C PRO A 302 -10.30 6.83 91.50
N SER A 303 -9.01 7.10 91.61
CA SER A 303 -8.30 8.29 91.19
C SER A 303 -8.54 8.61 89.70
N SER A 304 -8.72 9.90 89.41
CA SER A 304 -8.71 10.46 88.06
C SER A 304 -7.36 10.19 87.38
N LEU A 305 -7.37 9.39 86.33
CA LEU A 305 -6.29 9.36 85.34
C LEU A 305 -6.86 9.87 84.01
N SER A 306 -6.59 11.15 83.76
CA SER A 306 -6.74 11.77 82.44
C SER A 306 -5.67 11.18 81.51
N LEU A 307 -6.11 10.43 80.51
CA LEU A 307 -5.27 10.05 79.38
C LEU A 307 -5.77 10.83 78.15
N ASN A 308 -5.03 11.90 77.84
CA ASN A 308 -5.08 12.57 76.54
C ASN A 308 -4.61 11.59 75.47
N CYS A 309 -5.43 11.37 74.44
CA CYS A 309 -4.99 10.75 73.20
C CYS A 309 -4.84 11.86 72.15
N GLN A 310 -3.59 12.19 71.84
CA GLN A 310 -3.19 13.07 70.75
C GLN A 310 -3.22 12.32 69.41
N ASP A 311 -3.68 13.03 68.40
CA ASP A 311 -3.30 12.99 66.97
C ASP A 311 -2.53 11.79 66.43
N LYS A 312 -3.16 11.10 65.46
CA LYS A 312 -2.49 10.60 64.25
C LYS A 312 -3.39 10.75 63.03
N ALA A 313 -3.27 11.90 62.36
CA ALA A 313 -3.63 12.03 60.95
C ALA A 313 -2.49 11.42 60.12
N HIS A 314 -2.77 10.33 59.41
CA HIS A 314 -1.87 9.80 58.39
C HIS A 314 -2.20 10.47 57.05
N SER A 315 -1.26 11.29 56.59
CA SER A 315 -1.18 11.78 55.22
C SER A 315 -0.81 10.64 54.28
N SER A 316 -1.56 10.49 53.19
CA SER A 316 -1.16 9.72 52.01
C SER A 316 -1.58 10.47 50.76
N LEU A 317 -0.69 11.36 50.33
CA LEU A 317 -0.21 11.55 48.94
C LEU A 317 -1.24 11.31 47.82
N LEU A 318 -1.92 12.38 47.41
CA LEU A 318 -2.37 12.55 46.02
C LEU A 318 -1.19 13.10 45.22
N GLY A 319 -0.63 12.26 44.34
CA GLY A 319 0.31 12.69 43.33
C GLY A 319 -0.45 13.37 42.19
N GLU A 320 -0.28 14.68 42.06
CA GLU A 320 -0.68 15.41 40.86
C GLU A 320 0.29 15.08 39.72
N GLY A 321 -0.23 14.53 38.63
CA GLY A 321 0.47 14.37 37.35
C GLY A 321 0.22 15.60 36.46
N PRO A 322 1.23 16.17 35.79
CA PRO A 322 1.10 17.44 35.09
C PRO A 322 0.47 17.29 33.71
N TRP A 323 -0.68 17.94 33.51
CA TRP A 323 -1.21 18.30 32.19
C TRP A 323 -0.44 19.53 31.69
N ALA A 324 0.58 19.33 30.87
CA ALA A 324 1.25 20.43 30.18
C ALA A 324 0.48 20.78 28.90
N ARG A 325 -0.21 21.94 28.89
CA ARG A 325 -0.62 22.63 27.66
C ARG A 325 0.61 23.06 26.86
N PRO A 326 0.63 22.96 25.53
CA PRO A 326 1.57 23.74 24.73
C PRO A 326 1.04 25.18 24.58
N GLN A 327 1.84 26.16 25.02
CA GLN A 327 1.66 27.56 24.68
C GLN A 327 2.15 27.81 23.25
N GLY A 328 1.41 28.63 22.51
CA GLY A 328 1.73 29.04 21.15
C GLY A 328 3.01 29.88 21.06
N GLY A 329 3.74 29.65 19.97
CA GLY A 329 4.80 30.52 19.48
C GLY A 329 4.49 30.86 18.03
N VAL A 330 4.15 32.13 17.79
CA VAL A 330 4.02 32.75 16.48
C VAL A 330 5.41 32.88 15.84
N ARG A 331 5.55 32.47 14.58
CA ARG A 331 6.53 33.04 13.66
C ARG A 331 5.89 33.18 12.27
N ASP A 332 5.81 34.43 11.84
CA ASP A 332 5.47 34.88 10.50
C ASP A 332 6.51 34.45 9.46
N GLY A 333 6.04 34.20 8.23
CA GLY A 333 6.87 34.29 7.03
C GLY A 333 6.44 33.43 5.84
N ALA A 334 5.33 33.78 5.17
CA ALA A 334 5.21 33.97 3.71
C ALA A 334 3.79 33.68 3.16
N THR A 335 3.19 34.67 2.52
CA THR A 335 2.01 34.61 1.61
C THR A 335 2.45 34.75 0.15
N PRO A 336 1.60 34.53 -0.89
CA PRO A 336 0.49 33.56 -1.05
C PRO A 336 0.54 32.83 -2.42
N TRP A 337 -0.21 31.73 -2.58
CA TRP A 337 -0.72 31.28 -3.89
C TRP A 337 -2.25 31.44 -3.88
N SER A 338 -2.78 32.06 -4.95
CA SER A 338 -4.15 32.53 -5.07
C SER A 338 -4.96 31.65 -6.03
N GLY A 339 -5.92 30.87 -5.50
CA GLY A 339 -6.97 30.14 -6.24
C GLY A 339 -7.57 28.99 -5.41
N PRO A 340 -8.90 28.77 -5.38
CA PRO A 340 -9.57 28.23 -4.19
C PRO A 340 -9.63 26.70 -4.15
N TRP A 341 -9.14 26.13 -3.06
CA TRP A 341 -9.64 24.89 -2.46
C TRP A 341 -10.12 25.28 -1.04
N PRO A 342 -11.30 24.85 -0.58
CA PRO A 342 -11.73 25.16 0.78
C PRO A 342 -10.85 24.37 1.75
N ALA A 343 -10.11 25.11 2.58
CA ALA A 343 -9.30 24.53 3.65
C ALA A 343 -10.22 24.04 4.78
N ALA A 344 -10.46 22.73 4.85
CA ALA A 344 -10.98 22.11 6.05
C ALA A 344 -9.87 22.15 7.12
N SER A 345 -10.09 22.95 8.16
CA SER A 345 -9.16 23.23 9.25
C SER A 345 -9.38 22.33 10.46
N SER A 346 -10.32 21.38 10.37
CA SER A 346 -10.61 20.41 11.43
C SER A 346 -11.12 19.07 10.88
N GLU A 347 -10.90 18.01 11.66
CA GLU A 347 -11.38 16.64 11.39
C GLU A 347 -12.90 16.59 11.22
N ALA A 348 -13.62 17.50 11.88
CA ALA A 348 -15.07 17.69 11.74
C ALA A 348 -15.49 18.23 10.36
N GLU A 349 -14.70 19.12 9.75
CA GLU A 349 -14.96 19.66 8.41
C GLU A 349 -14.64 18.64 7.31
N MET A 350 -13.66 17.76 7.51
CA MET A 350 -13.44 16.61 6.63
C MET A 350 -14.58 15.61 6.72
N ALA A 351 -15.07 15.29 7.93
CA ALA A 351 -16.23 14.43 8.13
C ALA A 351 -17.51 15.03 7.53
N GLN A 352 -17.66 16.36 7.56
CA GLN A 352 -18.79 17.05 6.96
C GLN A 352 -18.68 17.08 5.42
N CYS A 353 -17.49 17.30 4.85
CA CYS A 353 -17.24 17.21 3.41
C CYS A 353 -17.47 15.79 2.86
N LEU A 354 -17.00 14.77 3.59
CA LEU A 354 -17.24 13.36 3.26
C LEU A 354 -18.74 12.99 3.36
N ARG A 355 -19.45 13.51 4.37
CA ARG A 355 -20.92 13.37 4.46
C ARG A 355 -21.62 14.03 3.27
N THR A 356 -21.19 15.21 2.84
CA THR A 356 -21.75 15.89 1.66
C THR A 356 -21.50 15.08 0.38
N GLN A 357 -20.27 14.61 0.16
CA GLN A 357 -19.91 13.80 -1.02
C GLN A 357 -20.60 12.43 -1.06
N LEU A 358 -20.90 11.83 0.10
CA LEU A 358 -21.69 10.59 0.19
C LEU A 358 -23.20 10.83 0.05
N SER A 359 -23.72 11.99 0.48
CA SER A 359 -25.15 12.34 0.38
C SER A 359 -25.58 12.81 -1.01
N GLU A 360 -24.66 13.37 -1.80
CA GLU A 360 -24.92 13.85 -3.17
C GLU A 360 -24.92 12.72 -4.21
N GLY A 361 -24.66 11.47 -3.82
CA GLY A 361 -24.78 10.31 -4.72
C GLY A 361 -23.77 10.27 -5.86
N GLU A 362 -22.65 11.02 -5.79
CA GLU A 362 -21.62 11.03 -6.84
C GLU A 362 -20.66 9.83 -6.78
N ILE A 363 -20.88 8.88 -5.87
CA ILE A 363 -20.23 7.58 -5.91
C ILE A 363 -21.30 6.50 -5.99
N GLU A 364 -21.76 6.23 -7.21
CA GLU A 364 -22.26 4.89 -7.54
C GLU A 364 -21.11 3.90 -7.33
N ALA A 365 -21.14 3.20 -6.19
CA ALA A 365 -20.43 1.96 -5.98
C ALA A 365 -20.99 0.90 -6.95
N GLY A 366 -20.64 1.01 -8.25
CA GLY A 366 -21.17 0.13 -9.28
C GLY A 366 -20.71 0.36 -10.73
N ALA A 367 -20.21 1.54 -11.11
CA ALA A 367 -20.08 1.89 -12.54
C ALA A 367 -18.67 1.92 -13.16
N PHE A 368 -17.60 1.50 -12.45
CA PHE A 368 -16.23 1.51 -13.02
C PHE A 368 -15.65 0.12 -13.32
N LEU A 369 -16.52 -0.86 -13.56
CA LEU A 369 -16.18 -2.10 -14.27
C LEU A 369 -16.77 -2.05 -15.69
N GLN A 370 -16.28 -1.13 -16.53
CA GLN A 370 -16.31 -1.34 -17.98
C GLN A 370 -14.92 -1.06 -18.56
N PRO A 371 -14.34 -2.02 -19.31
CA PRO A 371 -13.14 -1.77 -20.07
C PRO A 371 -13.51 -0.80 -21.19
N VAL A 372 -12.95 0.39 -21.16
CA VAL A 372 -13.07 1.31 -22.29
C VAL A 372 -12.26 0.71 -23.44
N TRP A 373 -12.95 -0.06 -24.28
CA TRP A 373 -12.55 -0.33 -25.65
C TRP A 373 -12.61 0.99 -26.39
N PHE A 374 -11.46 1.51 -26.80
CA PHE A 374 -11.40 2.60 -27.78
C PHE A 374 -11.28 2.01 -29.19
N HIS A 375 -12.18 2.46 -30.05
CA HIS A 375 -12.09 2.37 -31.51
C HIS A 375 -10.97 3.23 -32.06
#